data_AF-V4NUI6-F1
#
_entry.id   AF-V4NUI6-F1
#
_cell.length_a   1.000
_cell.length_b   1.000
_cell.length_c   1.000
_cell.angle_alpha   90.00
_cell.angle_beta   90.00
_cell.angle_gamma   90.00
#
_symmetry.space_group_name_H-M   'P 1'
#
loop_
_entity.id
_entity.type
_entity.pdbx_description
1 polymer ?
#
loop_
_entity_poly.entity_id
_entity_poly.type
_entity_poly.pdbx_seq_one_letter_code
_entity_poly.pdbx_strand_id
1 'polypeptide(L)' 'MTREQARQAFDRLRRANVEARYSADYTVSDEELDWLTDRVTRLQDTVRALCDERISR' A
#
# COMPACT_ATOMS: atom_id res chain seq x y z
N MET A 1 12.34 7.05 4.29
CA MET A 1 11.26 6.81 5.27
C MET A 1 11.68 5.96 6.48
N THR A 2 11.42 6.44 7.70
CA THR A 2 11.62 5.72 8.98
C THR A 2 10.49 4.73 9.27
N ARG A 3 10.65 3.89 10.31
CA ARG A 3 9.61 2.94 10.74
C ARG A 3 8.31 3.62 11.17
N GLU A 4 8.41 4.77 11.83
CA GLU A 4 7.23 5.53 12.28
C GLU A 4 6.48 6.12 11.08
N GLN A 5 7.20 6.76 10.16
CA GLN A 5 6.62 7.29 8.92
C GLN A 5 5.98 6.18 8.08
N ALA A 6 6.62 5.01 7.98
CA ALA A 6 6.05 3.85 7.29
C ALA A 6 4.73 3.37 7.92
N ARG A 7 4.62 3.42 9.26
CA ARG A 7 3.38 3.11 9.96
C ARG A 7 2.29 4.12 9.64
N GLN A 8 2.62 5.42 9.64
CA GLN A 8 1.69 6.48 9.29
C GLN A 8 1.19 6.36 7.84
N ALA A 9 2.09 6.09 6.89
CA ALA A 9 1.73 5.87 5.49
C ALA A 9 0.76 4.68 5.34
N PHE A 10 1.03 3.58 6.04
CA PHE A 10 0.13 2.42 6.04
C PHE A 10 -1.24 2.73 6.67
N ASP A 11 -1.28 3.47 7.78
CA ASP A 11 -2.53 3.89 8.42
C ASP A 11 -3.34 4.84 7.52
N ARG A 12 -2.68 5.70 6.73
CA ARG A 12 -3.32 6.52 5.68
C ARG A 12 -3.90 5.66 4.57
N LEU A 13 -3.18 4.65 4.08
CA LEU A 13 -3.69 3.71 3.09
C LEU A 13 -4.94 2.98 3.60
N ARG A 14 -4.93 2.53 4.85
CA ARG A 14 -6.05 1.80 5.47
C ARG A 14 -7.34 2.62 5.51
N ARG A 15 -7.24 3.93 5.74
CA ARG A 15 -8.39 4.84 5.83
C ARG A 15 -8.77 5.47 4.48
N ALA A 16 -7.89 5.38 3.48
CA ALA A 16 -8.05 6.01 2.16
C ALA A 16 -9.38 5.69 1.47
N ASN A 17 -9.90 4.46 1.64
CA ASN A 17 -11.11 4.02 0.97
C ASN A 17 -12.33 4.93 1.23
N VAL A 18 -12.41 5.51 2.42
CA VAL A 18 -13.48 6.43 2.83
C VAL A 18 -12.97 7.86 2.83
N GLU A 19 -11.86 8.12 3.53
CA GLU A 19 -11.42 9.49 3.80
C GLU A 19 -10.96 10.22 2.54
N ALA A 20 -10.31 9.54 1.58
CA ALA A 20 -9.87 10.20 0.35
C ALA A 20 -11.05 10.68 -0.54
N ARG A 21 -12.26 10.18 -0.30
CA ARG A 21 -13.47 10.56 -1.05
C ARG A 21 -14.30 11.62 -0.35
N TYR A 22 -14.30 11.63 0.97
CA TYR A 22 -15.28 12.39 1.76
C TYR A 22 -14.66 13.35 2.78
N SER A 23 -13.35 13.31 2.99
CA SER A 23 -12.65 14.22 3.89
C SER A 23 -11.79 15.20 3.10
N ALA A 24 -12.04 16.50 3.28
CA ALA A 24 -11.18 17.55 2.73
C ALA A 24 -9.79 17.59 3.40
N ASP A 25 -9.66 17.01 4.60
CA ASP A 25 -8.41 16.98 5.37
C ASP A 25 -7.54 15.77 5.04
N TYR A 26 -8.04 14.84 4.21
CA TYR A 26 -7.25 13.68 3.81
C TYR A 26 -6.11 14.11 2.89
N THR A 27 -4.88 13.88 3.36
CA THR A 27 -3.68 14.15 2.59
C THR A 27 -2.75 12.94 2.65
N VAL A 28 -2.07 12.69 1.54
CA VAL A 28 -1.02 11.69 1.39
C VAL A 28 0.05 12.32 0.49
N SER A 29 1.32 12.21 0.88
CA SER A 29 2.42 12.80 0.11
C SER A 29 2.85 11.87 -1.02
N ASP A 30 3.54 12.43 -2.02
CA ASP A 30 4.14 11.63 -3.11
C ASP A 30 5.16 10.62 -2.57
N GLU A 31 5.96 10.99 -1.55
CA GLU A 31 6.90 10.05 -0.91
C GLU A 31 6.15 8.86 -0.27
N GLU A 32 5.01 9.12 0.37
CA GLU A 32 4.18 8.05 0.94
C GLU A 32 3.57 7.19 -0.16
N LEU A 33 3.07 7.79 -1.25
CA LEU A 33 2.51 7.06 -2.40
C LEU A 33 3.54 6.17 -3.09
N ASP A 34 4.74 6.68 -3.33
CA ASP A 34 5.84 5.92 -3.93
C ASP A 34 6.21 4.72 -3.06
N TRP A 35 6.32 4.95 -1.74
CA TRP A 35 6.61 3.86 -0.82
C TRP A 35 5.48 2.84 -0.74
N LEU A 36 4.22 3.27 -0.65
CA LEU A 36 3.07 2.38 -0.61
C LEU A 36 2.99 1.54 -1.88
N THR A 37 3.27 2.14 -3.04
CA THR A 37 3.30 1.47 -4.34
C THR A 37 4.37 0.38 -4.37
N ASP A 38 5.62 0.67 -3.99
CA ASP A 38 6.69 -0.35 -3.92
C ASP A 38 6.30 -1.54 -3.02
N ARG A 39 5.66 -1.28 -1.87
CA ARG A 39 5.20 -2.35 -0.96
C ARG A 39 4.09 -3.19 -1.55
N VAL A 40 3.11 -2.57 -2.19
CA VAL A 40 2.00 -3.28 -2.85
C VAL A 40 2.49 -4.11 -4.02
N THR A 41 3.41 -3.57 -4.84
CA THR A 41 4.01 -4.32 -5.95
C THR A 41 4.74 -5.56 -5.47
N ARG A 42 5.59 -5.46 -4.44
CA ARG A 42 6.28 -6.64 -3.86
C ARG A 42 5.31 -7.70 -3.34
N LEU A 43 4.21 -7.27 -2.71
CA LEU A 43 3.17 -8.18 -2.25
C LEU A 43 2.50 -8.88 -3.44
N GLN A 44 2.13 -8.13 -4.48
CA GLN A 44 1.51 -8.67 -5.69
C GLN A 44 2.42 -9.69 -6.38
N ASP A 45 3.71 -9.39 -6.51
CA ASP A 45 4.68 -10.29 -7.12
C ASP A 45 4.84 -11.59 -6.32
N THR A 46 4.91 -11.48 -5.00
CA THR A 46 5.01 -12.64 -4.10
C THR A 46 3.76 -13.52 -4.21
N VAL A 47 2.57 -12.91 -4.16
CA VAL A 47 1.30 -13.64 -4.28
C VAL A 47 1.18 -14.28 -5.66
N ARG A 48 1.55 -13.57 -6.73
CA ARG A 48 1.56 -14.10 -8.10
C ARG A 48 2.42 -15.35 -8.19
N ALA A 49 3.67 -15.30 -7.72
CA ALA A 49 4.57 -16.44 -7.76
C ALA A 49 3.99 -17.67 -7.04
N LEU A 50 3.39 -17.47 -5.86
CA LEU A 50 2.74 -18.55 -5.10
C LEU A 50 1.51 -19.12 -5.80
N CYS A 51 0.69 -18.27 -6.42
CA CYS A 51 -0.46 -18.70 -7.20
C CYS A 51 -0.04 -19.49 -8.44
N ASP A 52 0.95 -19.01 -9.18
CA ASP A 52 1.48 -19.65 -10.39
C ASP A 52 2.06 -21.03 -10.07
N GLU A 53 2.81 -21.17 -8.98
CA GLU A 53 3.31 -22.45 -8.49
C GLU A 53 2.17 -23.43 -8.17
N ARG A 54 1.10 -22.94 -7.54
CA ARG A 54 -0.01 -23.79 -7.08
C ARG A 54 -0.94 -24.24 -8.20
N ILE A 55 -1.13 -23.41 -9.23
CA ILE A 55 -2.03 -23.71 -10.36
C ILE A 55 -1.31 -24.54 -11.43
N SER A 56 0.02 -24.43 -11.55
CA SER A 56 0.81 -25.21 -12.50
C SER A 56 1.09 -26.65 -12.05
N ARG A 57 0.55 -27.08 -10.90
CA ARG A 57 0.73 -28.40 -10.30
C ARG A 57 -0.48 -29.31 -10.51
#